data_AF-A0A2P7YWV0-F1
#
_entry.id   AF-A0A2P7YWV0-F1
#
_cell.length_a   1.000
_cell.length_b   1.000
_cell.length_c   1.000
_cell.angle_alpha   90.00
_cell.angle_beta   90.00
_cell.angle_gamma   90.00
#
_symmetry.space_group_name_H-M   'P 1'
#
loop_
_entity.id
_entity.type
_entity.pdbx_description
1 polymer ?
#
loop_
_entity_poly.entity_id
_entity_poly.type
_entity_poly.pdbx_seq_one_letter_code
_entity_poly.pdbx_strand_id
1 'polypeptide(L)'
;MESLSESSAPQSVILNDYKLAVKFFMNKDFEKSYQIISKLHSVAYRTFAKGAILEDVFVKIVTLYLTELGLLLNSKDGTFQLPRKEKKELIGKLRLSQFLDSLYEIYGSVAKVPSELLYQVFLVNYLCQNEIKQGDERLLVKQFDNLYSLLDFLGASNDKYLRRLVDMYIFNVLPDADEFYKAKELVDSNPLVDTEKGRNRIKELQEVKKQEKKLRDKQAKEREAQEAQRLAEEKAKKKAEQENASLKYKSLKQIKREHESTEELERRSRSPPSSGNSSIQQLRHRLEYLMRLMRRFCEKNYPVLVIIFIASLIAQRFIRTRRINVFQKLQDTFRMAFKITYL
;
A
#
# COMPACT_ATOMS: atom_id res chain seq x y z
N MET A 1 -55.01 11.68 9.31
CA MET A 1 -53.60 11.45 8.91
C MET A 1 -52.75 11.77 10.12
N GLU A 2 -52.41 10.74 10.88
CA GLU A 2 -51.68 10.82 12.13
C GLU A 2 -50.21 11.14 11.85
N SER A 3 -49.73 12.23 12.46
CA SER A 3 -48.33 12.55 12.60
C SER A 3 -47.68 11.50 13.49
N LEU A 4 -46.89 10.59 12.89
CA LEU A 4 -45.93 9.78 13.64
C LEU A 4 -44.92 10.72 14.29
N SER A 5 -45.14 11.00 15.56
CA SER A 5 -44.17 11.61 16.46
C SER A 5 -42.90 10.76 16.45
N GLU A 6 -41.93 11.15 15.61
CA GLU A 6 -40.55 10.67 15.69
C GLU A 6 -40.00 11.07 17.06
N SER A 7 -40.15 10.15 18.02
CA SER A 7 -39.71 10.29 19.40
C SER A 7 -38.22 10.63 19.41
N SER A 8 -37.91 11.86 19.81
CA SER A 8 -36.53 12.28 20.04
C SER A 8 -36.00 11.48 21.22
N ALA A 9 -34.98 10.66 20.99
CA ALA A 9 -34.41 9.83 22.05
C ALA A 9 -33.97 10.73 23.23
N PRO A 10 -34.31 10.38 24.48
CA PRO A 10 -33.90 11.16 25.64
C PRO A 10 -32.38 11.33 25.69
N GLN A 11 -31.91 12.51 26.07
CA GLN A 11 -30.47 12.81 26.15
C GLN A 11 -29.70 11.78 27.01
N SER A 12 -30.34 11.22 28.03
CA SER A 12 -29.77 10.16 28.88
C SER A 12 -29.43 8.88 28.12
N VAL A 13 -30.28 8.48 27.16
CA VAL A 13 -30.06 7.30 26.31
C VAL A 13 -28.88 7.55 25.38
N ILE A 14 -28.85 8.71 24.71
CA ILE A 14 -27.75 9.14 23.83
C ILE A 14 -26.41 9.14 24.58
N LEU A 15 -26.40 9.64 25.81
CA LEU A 15 -25.20 9.66 26.66
C LEU A 15 -24.74 8.26 27.08
N ASN A 16 -25.67 7.35 27.38
CA ASN A 16 -25.33 5.98 27.74
C ASN A 16 -24.74 5.21 26.56
N ASP A 17 -25.33 5.36 25.38
CA ASP A 17 -24.81 4.75 24.15
C ASP A 17 -23.44 5.33 23.78
N TYR A 18 -23.25 6.65 23.95
CA TYR A 18 -21.94 7.28 23.77
C TYR A 18 -20.88 6.71 24.72
N LYS A 19 -21.20 6.58 26.02
CA LYS A 19 -20.28 5.97 27.01
C LYS A 19 -19.96 4.52 26.66
N LEU A 20 -20.94 3.78 26.13
CA LEU A 20 -20.75 2.40 25.70
C LEU A 20 -19.82 2.32 24.48
N ALA A 21 -19.99 3.20 23.48
CA ALA A 21 -19.07 3.32 22.34
C ALA A 21 -17.65 3.64 22.82
N VAL A 22 -17.46 4.65 23.67
CA VAL A 22 -16.15 4.99 24.26
C VAL A 22 -15.51 3.78 24.96
N LYS A 23 -16.29 3.00 25.71
CA LYS A 23 -15.77 1.79 26.38
C LYS A 23 -15.26 0.76 25.37
N PHE A 24 -15.99 0.50 24.28
CA PHE A 24 -15.52 -0.41 23.23
C PHE A 24 -14.29 0.14 22.50
N PHE A 25 -14.27 1.44 22.20
CA PHE A 25 -13.13 2.12 21.60
C PHE A 25 -11.86 1.96 22.44
N MET A 26 -11.94 2.23 23.76
CA MET A 26 -10.79 2.11 24.67
C MET A 26 -10.28 0.67 24.79
N ASN A 27 -11.18 -0.32 24.65
CA ASN A 27 -10.84 -1.74 24.61
C ASN A 27 -10.34 -2.22 23.23
N LYS A 28 -10.18 -1.31 22.25
CA LYS A 28 -9.79 -1.60 20.86
C LYS A 28 -10.77 -2.52 20.11
N ASP A 29 -12.02 -2.60 20.57
CA ASP A 29 -13.12 -3.26 19.87
C ASP A 29 -13.78 -2.25 18.90
N PHE A 30 -13.05 -1.93 17.84
CA PHE A 30 -13.43 -0.88 16.88
C PHE A 30 -14.70 -1.24 16.09
N GLU A 31 -14.98 -2.53 15.87
CA GLU A 31 -16.21 -2.95 15.19
C GLU A 31 -17.45 -2.56 15.99
N LYS A 32 -17.50 -2.94 17.27
CA LYS A 32 -18.64 -2.61 18.13
C LYS A 32 -18.75 -1.12 18.39
N SER A 33 -17.62 -0.45 18.61
CA SER A 33 -17.61 1.01 18.80
C SER A 33 -18.20 1.72 17.58
N TYR A 34 -17.71 1.38 16.40
CA TYR A 34 -18.11 2.01 15.15
C TYR A 34 -19.59 1.81 14.83
N GLN A 35 -20.12 0.60 15.07
CA GLN A 35 -21.55 0.31 14.88
C GLN A 35 -22.47 1.15 15.76
N ILE A 36 -22.04 1.48 16.98
CA ILE A 36 -22.82 2.31 17.91
C ILE A 36 -22.67 3.79 17.51
N ILE A 37 -21.43 4.26 17.35
CA ILE A 37 -21.17 5.68 17.14
C ILE A 37 -21.63 6.19 15.78
N SER A 38 -21.61 5.36 14.73
CA SER A 38 -22.15 5.70 13.41
C SER A 38 -23.66 5.99 13.45
N LYS A 39 -24.41 5.17 14.21
CA LYS A 39 -25.85 5.40 14.45
C LYS A 39 -26.06 6.67 15.25
N LEU A 40 -25.32 6.83 16.35
CA LEU A 40 -25.40 8.02 17.20
C LEU A 40 -25.07 9.30 16.45
N HIS A 41 -24.08 9.29 15.56
CA HIS A 41 -23.72 10.46 14.74
C HIS A 41 -24.94 10.97 13.96
N SER A 42 -25.65 10.09 13.25
CA SER A 42 -26.86 10.48 12.50
C SER A 42 -28.02 10.99 13.38
N VAL A 43 -28.11 10.48 14.62
CA VAL A 43 -29.13 10.91 15.58
C VAL A 43 -28.74 12.27 16.18
N ALA A 44 -27.46 12.47 16.51
CA ALA A 44 -26.94 13.65 17.16
C ALA A 44 -27.15 14.93 16.34
N TYR A 45 -26.95 14.87 15.01
CA TYR A 45 -27.21 16.02 14.13
C TYR A 45 -28.69 16.44 14.20
N ARG A 46 -29.61 15.47 14.15
CA ARG A 46 -31.05 15.74 14.19
C ARG A 46 -31.52 16.23 15.56
N THR A 47 -31.01 15.65 16.64
CA THR A 47 -31.42 16.04 18.00
C THR A 47 -30.80 17.36 18.43
N PHE A 48 -29.57 17.66 18.01
CA PHE A 48 -28.92 18.95 18.28
C PHE A 48 -29.62 20.09 17.54
N ALA A 49 -29.96 19.90 16.26
CA ALA A 49 -30.73 20.89 15.50
C ALA A 49 -32.11 21.21 16.11
N LYS A 50 -32.71 20.24 16.81
CA LYS A 50 -33.97 20.41 17.56
C LYS A 50 -33.78 20.96 18.99
N GLY A 51 -32.54 21.21 19.42
CA GLY A 51 -32.22 21.66 20.78
C GLY A 51 -32.43 20.60 21.88
N ALA A 52 -32.53 19.32 21.52
CA ALA A 52 -32.82 18.23 22.45
C ALA A 52 -31.59 17.65 23.16
N ILE A 53 -30.38 18.01 22.71
CA ILE A 53 -29.12 17.66 23.38
C ILE A 53 -28.23 18.90 23.52
N LEU A 54 -27.40 18.92 24.55
CA LEU A 54 -26.41 19.98 24.77
C LEU A 54 -25.26 19.90 23.76
N GLU A 55 -24.67 21.04 23.44
CA GLU A 55 -23.54 21.15 22.51
C GLU A 55 -22.35 20.28 22.92
N ASP A 56 -21.97 20.26 24.19
CA ASP A 56 -20.87 19.43 24.70
C ASP A 56 -21.06 17.94 24.37
N VAL A 57 -22.31 17.46 24.41
CA VAL A 57 -22.64 16.07 24.06
C VAL A 57 -22.54 15.85 22.56
N PHE A 58 -23.04 16.79 21.76
CA PHE A 58 -22.93 16.76 20.30
C PHE A 58 -21.46 16.71 19.87
N VAL A 59 -20.64 17.64 20.39
CA VAL A 59 -19.20 17.73 20.09
C VAL A 59 -18.50 16.40 20.39
N LYS A 60 -18.74 15.82 21.58
CA LYS A 60 -18.16 14.53 21.98
C LYS A 60 -18.50 13.38 21.04
N ILE A 61 -19.75 13.28 20.60
CA ILE A 61 -20.21 12.23 19.68
C ILE A 61 -19.55 12.39 18.32
N VAL A 62 -19.55 13.60 17.76
CA VAL A 62 -18.97 13.87 16.44
C VAL A 62 -17.45 13.71 16.46
N THR A 63 -16.77 14.18 17.51
CA THR A 63 -15.32 13.98 17.70
C THR A 63 -14.96 12.49 17.73
N LEU A 64 -15.68 11.65 18.48
CA LEU A 64 -15.40 10.21 18.53
C LEU A 64 -15.64 9.55 17.16
N TYR A 65 -16.75 9.89 16.51
CA TYR A 65 -17.06 9.38 15.17
C TYR A 65 -15.95 9.70 14.16
N LEU A 66 -15.52 10.96 14.08
CA LEU A 66 -14.44 11.39 13.19
C LEU A 66 -13.11 10.71 13.54
N THR A 67 -12.80 10.56 14.82
CA THR A 67 -11.59 9.85 15.27
C THR A 67 -11.58 8.41 14.79
N GLU A 68 -12.70 7.69 14.93
CA GLU A 68 -12.84 6.32 14.43
C GLU A 68 -12.76 6.25 12.91
N LEU A 69 -13.35 7.20 12.18
CA LEU A 69 -13.20 7.29 10.73
C LEU A 69 -11.73 7.41 10.31
N GLY A 70 -10.98 8.31 10.94
CA GLY A 70 -9.55 8.49 10.65
C GLY A 70 -8.74 7.20 10.85
N LEU A 71 -9.06 6.43 11.90
CA LEU A 71 -8.43 5.14 12.19
C LEU A 71 -8.83 4.06 11.17
N LEU A 72 -10.11 3.92 10.88
CA LEU A 72 -10.64 2.85 10.03
C LEU A 72 -10.32 3.05 8.54
N LEU A 73 -10.24 4.30 8.08
CA LEU A 73 -9.92 4.62 6.69
C LEU A 73 -8.42 4.50 6.40
N ASN A 74 -7.57 4.86 7.37
CA ASN A 74 -6.10 4.82 7.26
C ASN A 74 -5.46 3.51 7.75
N SER A 75 -6.24 2.55 8.25
CA SER A 75 -5.71 1.28 8.75
C SER A 75 -5.07 0.45 7.63
N LYS A 76 -3.73 0.46 7.56
CA LYS A 76 -2.93 -0.44 6.71
C LYS A 76 -2.75 -1.82 7.36
N ASP A 77 -2.85 -1.87 8.68
CA ASP A 77 -2.64 -3.05 9.53
C ASP A 77 -3.90 -3.30 10.38
N GLY A 78 -4.97 -3.82 9.77
CA GLY A 78 -6.30 -3.85 10.40
C GLY A 78 -6.83 -5.22 10.80
N THR A 79 -7.11 -5.41 12.10
CA THR A 79 -7.97 -6.45 12.71
C THR A 79 -9.46 -6.29 12.36
N PHE A 80 -9.92 -5.08 12.04
CA PHE A 80 -11.25 -4.80 11.48
C PHE A 80 -11.10 -3.85 10.30
N GLN A 81 -11.79 -4.15 9.20
CA GLN A 81 -11.76 -3.36 7.97
C GLN A 81 -13.18 -3.04 7.54
N LEU A 82 -13.42 -1.77 7.19
CA LEU A 82 -14.71 -1.36 6.66
C LEU A 82 -15.00 -2.07 5.31
N PRO A 83 -16.27 -2.42 5.05
CA PRO A 83 -16.68 -2.89 3.73
C PRO A 83 -16.23 -1.92 2.62
N ARG A 84 -15.74 -2.44 1.50
CA ARG A 84 -15.21 -1.62 0.39
C ARG A 84 -16.18 -0.54 -0.09
N LYS A 85 -17.48 -0.86 -0.12
CA LYS A 85 -18.53 0.08 -0.53
C LYS A 85 -18.62 1.26 0.44
N GLU A 86 -18.69 0.96 1.73
CA GLU A 86 -18.76 1.97 2.79
C GLU A 86 -17.48 2.82 2.84
N LYS A 87 -16.31 2.20 2.75
CA LYS A 87 -15.03 2.92 2.65
C LYS A 87 -15.03 3.92 1.49
N LYS A 88 -15.48 3.49 0.29
CA LYS A 88 -15.55 4.37 -0.89
C LYS A 88 -16.53 5.52 -0.68
N GLU A 89 -17.68 5.27 -0.07
CA GLU A 89 -18.66 6.30 0.25
C GLU A 89 -18.08 7.35 1.20
N LEU A 90 -17.48 6.91 2.32
CA LEU A 90 -16.89 7.79 3.32
C LEU A 90 -15.74 8.63 2.77
N ILE A 91 -14.87 8.05 1.93
CA ILE A 91 -13.84 8.81 1.21
C ILE A 91 -14.47 9.84 0.27
N GLY A 92 -15.57 9.48 -0.41
CA GLY A 92 -16.34 10.42 -1.22
C GLY A 92 -16.88 11.59 -0.41
N LYS A 93 -17.42 11.33 0.79
CA LYS A 93 -17.93 12.35 1.72
C LYS A 93 -16.82 13.30 2.18
N LEU A 94 -15.65 12.77 2.52
CA LEU A 94 -14.47 13.58 2.88
C LEU A 94 -14.00 14.45 1.71
N ARG A 95 -13.92 13.87 0.51
CA ARG A 95 -13.49 14.58 -0.69
C ARG A 95 -14.40 15.75 -1.05
N LEU A 96 -15.71 15.58 -0.87
CA LEU A 96 -16.73 16.59 -1.15
C LEU A 96 -16.95 17.55 0.02
N SER A 97 -16.12 17.51 1.07
CA SER A 97 -16.28 18.35 2.27
C SER A 97 -17.62 18.21 3.00
N GLN A 98 -18.37 17.12 2.80
CA GLN A 98 -19.74 17.00 3.33
C GLN A 98 -19.82 17.07 4.86
N PHE A 99 -18.80 16.59 5.57
CA PHE A 99 -18.76 16.70 7.04
C PHE A 99 -18.64 18.16 7.49
N LEU A 100 -17.87 18.96 6.75
CA LEU A 100 -17.71 20.38 7.03
C LEU A 100 -19.00 21.14 6.67
N ASP A 101 -19.59 20.83 5.52
CA ASP A 101 -20.87 21.43 5.09
C ASP A 101 -21.99 21.11 6.09
N SER A 102 -22.05 19.87 6.59
CA SER A 102 -23.05 19.48 7.61
C SER A 102 -22.89 20.28 8.92
N LEU A 103 -21.65 20.60 9.32
CA LEU A 103 -21.40 21.46 10.47
C LEU A 103 -21.81 22.90 10.19
N TYR A 104 -21.56 23.39 8.98
CA TYR A 104 -21.97 24.73 8.56
C TYR A 104 -23.49 24.89 8.53
N GLU A 105 -24.22 23.87 8.07
CA GLU A 105 -25.69 23.86 8.09
C GLU A 105 -26.23 23.93 9.52
N ILE A 106 -25.62 23.22 10.47
CA ILE A 106 -26.05 23.22 11.87
C ILE A 106 -25.76 24.55 12.57
N TYR A 107 -24.55 25.09 12.39
CA TYR A 107 -24.10 26.27 13.12
C TYR A 107 -24.40 27.59 12.39
N GLY A 108 -24.78 27.53 11.12
CA GLY A 108 -25.06 28.65 10.23
C GLY A 108 -23.83 29.46 9.78
N SER A 109 -22.70 29.36 10.48
CA SER A 109 -21.44 30.03 10.12
C SER A 109 -20.24 29.30 10.70
N VAL A 110 -19.11 29.35 9.97
CA VAL A 110 -17.81 28.77 10.37
C VAL A 110 -17.35 29.27 11.73
N ALA A 111 -17.52 30.58 12.00
CA ALA A 111 -17.07 31.21 13.23
C ALA A 111 -17.81 30.71 14.48
N LYS A 112 -18.97 30.06 14.31
CA LYS A 112 -19.75 29.48 15.40
C LYS A 112 -19.46 28.00 15.63
N VAL A 113 -18.77 27.34 14.69
CA VAL A 113 -18.43 25.92 14.83
C VAL A 113 -17.32 25.79 15.88
N PRO A 114 -17.47 24.91 16.90
CA PRO A 114 -16.42 24.65 17.86
C PRO A 114 -15.10 24.23 17.19
N SER A 115 -14.00 24.87 17.57
CA SER A 115 -12.66 24.60 17.03
C SER A 115 -12.24 23.13 17.16
N GLU A 116 -12.77 22.42 18.17
CA GLU A 116 -12.57 20.97 18.32
C GLU A 116 -13.09 20.18 17.10
N LEU A 117 -14.29 20.50 16.62
CA LEU A 117 -14.89 19.83 15.47
C LEU A 117 -14.15 20.17 14.18
N LEU A 118 -13.81 21.44 13.99
CA LEU A 118 -13.00 21.88 12.86
C LEU A 118 -11.66 21.13 12.83
N TYR A 119 -10.95 21.12 13.96
CA TYR A 119 -9.69 20.38 14.09
C TYR A 119 -9.85 18.90 13.70
N GLN A 120 -10.90 18.22 14.18
CA GLN A 120 -11.09 16.81 13.90
C GLN A 120 -11.44 16.52 12.44
N VAL A 121 -12.29 17.34 11.81
CA VAL A 121 -12.59 17.19 10.37
C VAL A 121 -11.32 17.32 9.54
N PHE A 122 -10.50 18.33 9.82
CA PHE A 122 -9.26 18.55 9.08
C PHE A 122 -8.19 17.50 9.41
N LEU A 123 -8.14 16.98 10.64
CA LEU A 123 -7.26 15.88 11.02
C LEU A 123 -7.58 14.61 10.23
N VAL A 124 -8.86 14.25 10.11
CA VAL A 124 -9.27 13.06 9.32
C VAL A 124 -8.92 13.24 7.85
N ASN A 125 -9.16 14.43 7.28
CA ASN A 125 -8.79 14.74 5.90
C ASN A 125 -7.27 14.65 5.69
N TYR A 126 -6.47 15.13 6.65
CA TYR A 126 -5.02 15.02 6.60
C TYR A 126 -4.54 13.56 6.69
N LEU A 127 -5.08 12.77 7.63
CA LEU A 127 -4.73 11.35 7.77
C LEU A 127 -5.10 10.53 6.53
N CYS A 128 -6.23 10.84 5.90
CA CYS A 128 -6.73 10.17 4.72
C CYS A 128 -6.28 10.81 3.40
N GLN A 129 -5.32 11.75 3.43
CA GLN A 129 -4.98 12.58 2.27
C GLN A 129 -4.61 11.75 1.03
N ASN A 130 -3.93 10.63 1.20
CA ASN A 130 -3.49 9.78 0.09
C ASN A 130 -4.67 9.09 -0.62
N GLU A 131 -5.76 8.84 0.09
CA GLU A 131 -6.97 8.22 -0.46
C GLU A 131 -7.88 9.27 -1.13
N ILE A 132 -7.81 10.52 -0.68
CA ILE A 132 -8.67 11.62 -1.15
C ILE A 132 -8.09 12.31 -2.41
N LYS A 133 -6.75 12.40 -2.52
CA LYS A 133 -5.99 13.14 -3.56
C LYS A 133 -6.08 12.58 -5.00
N GLN A 134 -7.17 11.95 -5.45
CA GLN A 134 -7.34 11.38 -6.81
C GLN A 134 -7.28 12.44 -7.95
N GLY A 135 -6.13 13.07 -8.17
CA GLY A 135 -5.86 14.05 -9.23
C GLY A 135 -5.63 15.50 -8.76
N ASP A 136 -5.99 15.87 -7.53
CA ASP A 136 -5.71 17.21 -6.97
C ASP A 136 -4.84 17.11 -5.72
N GLU A 137 -3.53 17.23 -5.91
CA GLU A 137 -2.54 17.18 -4.82
C GLU A 137 -2.71 18.35 -3.83
N ARG A 138 -3.36 19.45 -4.26
CA ARG A 138 -3.57 20.68 -3.48
C ARG A 138 -4.95 20.77 -2.85
N LEU A 139 -5.80 19.76 -2.97
CA LEU A 139 -7.16 19.78 -2.44
C LEU A 139 -7.20 20.19 -0.95
N LEU A 140 -6.34 19.56 -0.15
CA LEU A 140 -6.29 19.82 1.29
C LEU A 140 -5.81 21.24 1.58
N VAL A 141 -4.78 21.73 0.88
CA VAL A 141 -4.30 23.11 1.02
C VAL A 141 -5.43 24.11 0.73
N LYS A 142 -6.17 23.92 -0.37
CA LYS A 142 -7.32 24.78 -0.72
C LYS A 142 -8.40 24.77 0.35
N GLN A 143 -8.71 23.61 0.93
CA GLN A 143 -9.69 23.51 2.02
C GLN A 143 -9.23 24.29 3.26
N PHE A 144 -7.94 24.21 3.61
CA PHE A 144 -7.38 24.99 4.72
C PHE A 144 -7.36 26.48 4.39
N ASP A 145 -6.95 26.89 3.19
CA ASP A 145 -6.93 28.29 2.77
C ASP A 145 -8.31 28.96 2.92
N ASN A 146 -9.34 28.27 2.43
CA ASN A 146 -10.72 28.73 2.54
C ASN A 146 -11.14 28.87 3.99
N LEU A 147 -10.86 27.87 4.84
CA LEU A 147 -11.18 27.93 6.26
C LEU A 147 -10.42 29.05 6.96
N TYR A 148 -9.11 29.13 6.75
CA TYR A 148 -8.20 30.01 7.48
C TYR A 148 -8.59 31.48 7.32
N SER A 149 -9.11 31.87 6.15
CA SER A 149 -9.62 33.23 5.89
C SER A 149 -10.87 33.59 6.69
N LEU A 150 -11.61 32.61 7.21
CA LEU A 150 -12.87 32.77 7.94
C LEU A 150 -12.70 32.66 9.46
N LEU A 151 -11.49 32.33 9.94
CA LEU A 151 -11.21 32.15 11.36
C LEU A 151 -10.86 33.48 12.01
N ASP A 152 -11.44 33.73 13.18
CA ASP A 152 -11.03 34.84 14.04
C ASP A 152 -9.95 34.37 15.02
N PHE A 153 -8.77 34.96 14.91
CA PHE A 153 -7.63 34.67 15.78
C PHE A 153 -7.54 35.64 16.95
N LEU A 154 -8.29 36.76 16.92
CA LEU A 154 -8.26 37.79 17.95
C LEU A 154 -9.11 37.34 19.14
N GLY A 155 -8.47 37.05 20.27
CA GLY A 155 -9.14 36.59 21.50
C GLY A 155 -9.15 35.07 21.71
N ALA A 156 -8.66 34.28 20.74
CA ALA A 156 -8.64 32.82 20.82
C ALA A 156 -7.30 32.25 21.36
N SER A 157 -6.51 33.04 22.10
CA SER A 157 -5.17 32.65 22.58
C SER A 157 -5.17 31.38 23.44
N ASN A 158 -6.28 31.11 24.14
CA ASN A 158 -6.47 29.95 25.00
C ASN A 158 -7.14 28.76 24.31
N ASP A 159 -7.58 28.89 23.05
CA ASP A 159 -8.19 27.80 22.31
C ASP A 159 -7.10 26.82 21.83
N LYS A 160 -6.99 25.71 22.57
CA LYS A 160 -6.07 24.62 22.28
C LYS A 160 -6.32 23.97 20.91
N TYR A 161 -7.57 23.84 20.47
CA TYR A 161 -7.89 23.15 19.22
C TYR A 161 -7.65 24.04 18.02
N LEU A 162 -7.97 25.33 18.13
CA LEU A 162 -7.62 26.31 17.10
C LEU A 162 -6.10 26.38 16.91
N ARG A 163 -5.33 26.42 18.01
CA ARG A 163 -3.86 26.38 17.93
C ARG A 163 -3.35 25.12 17.23
N ARG A 164 -3.91 23.95 17.58
CA ARG A 164 -3.56 22.68 16.92
C ARG A 164 -3.92 22.64 15.44
N LEU A 165 -5.05 23.25 15.06
CA LEU A 165 -5.48 23.38 13.67
C LEU A 165 -4.51 24.26 12.88
N VAL A 166 -4.12 25.41 13.44
CA VAL A 166 -3.11 26.31 12.86
C VAL A 166 -1.75 25.62 12.75
N ASP A 167 -1.29 24.95 13.81
CA ASP A 167 -0.05 24.19 13.81
C ASP A 167 -0.05 23.10 12.73
N MET A 168 -1.15 22.36 12.59
CA MET A 168 -1.30 21.33 11.56
C MET A 168 -1.21 21.93 10.15
N TYR A 169 -1.86 23.07 9.92
CA TYR A 169 -1.82 23.72 8.62
C TYR A 169 -0.40 24.21 8.28
N ILE A 170 0.23 24.94 9.20
CA ILE A 170 1.54 25.59 8.99
C ILE A 170 2.70 24.59 8.96
N PHE A 171 2.72 23.62 9.88
CA PHE A 171 3.88 22.73 10.06
C PHE A 171 3.72 21.35 9.42
N ASN A 172 2.51 20.97 9.00
CA ASN A 172 2.30 19.67 8.35
C ASN A 172 1.80 19.82 6.92
N VAL A 173 0.66 20.51 6.72
CA VAL A 173 -0.02 20.56 5.42
C VAL A 173 0.76 21.37 4.38
N LEU A 174 1.21 22.58 4.71
CA LEU A 174 1.98 23.42 3.79
C LEU A 174 3.36 22.81 3.45
N PRO A 175 4.15 22.30 4.43
CA PRO A 175 5.42 21.63 4.13
C PRO A 175 5.26 20.35 3.32
N ASP A 176 4.15 19.61 3.47
CA ASP A 176 3.86 18.45 2.63
C ASP A 176 3.51 18.82 1.19
N ALA A 177 3.03 20.04 0.94
CA ALA A 177 2.76 20.60 -0.38
C ALA A 177 3.95 21.42 -0.94
N ASP A 178 5.12 21.39 -0.29
CA ASP A 178 6.30 22.21 -0.61
C ASP A 178 6.06 23.75 -0.56
N GLU A 179 5.00 24.22 0.11
CA GLU A 179 4.64 25.65 0.24
C GLU A 179 5.30 26.34 1.43
N PHE A 180 6.63 26.22 1.54
CA PHE A 180 7.41 26.77 2.65
C PHE A 180 7.38 28.29 2.75
N TYR A 181 7.21 28.99 1.63
CA TYR A 181 7.12 30.46 1.64
C TYR A 181 5.87 30.92 2.39
N LYS A 182 4.72 30.35 2.04
CA LYS A 182 3.44 30.64 2.69
C LYS A 182 3.45 30.25 4.17
N ALA A 183 4.05 29.11 4.50
CA ALA A 183 4.21 28.71 5.89
C ALA A 183 4.98 29.75 6.72
N LYS A 184 6.05 30.35 6.17
CA LYS A 184 6.82 31.41 6.84
C LYS A 184 6.00 32.68 7.02
N GLU A 185 5.29 33.09 5.98
CA GLU A 185 4.40 34.25 6.03
C GLU A 185 3.35 34.10 7.13
N LEU A 186 2.72 32.93 7.23
CA LEU A 186 1.71 32.66 8.26
C LEU A 186 2.28 32.58 9.69
N VAL A 187 3.52 32.12 9.86
CA VAL A 187 4.20 32.18 11.17
C VAL A 187 4.45 33.63 11.61
N ASP A 188 4.72 34.50 10.65
CA ASP A 188 5.01 35.91 10.92
C ASP A 188 3.73 36.71 11.20
N SER A 189 2.61 36.32 10.59
CA SER A 189 1.34 37.06 10.68
C SER A 189 0.36 36.49 11.73
N ASN A 190 0.47 35.22 12.14
CA ASN A 190 -0.53 34.60 13.00
C ASN A 190 -0.22 34.79 14.51
N PRO A 191 -1.15 35.35 15.31
CA PRO A 191 -0.91 35.65 16.73
C PRO A 191 -0.89 34.42 17.64
N LEU A 192 -1.32 33.24 17.16
CA LEU A 192 -1.34 32.00 17.94
C LEU A 192 0.00 31.23 17.89
N VAL A 193 0.92 31.64 17.00
CA VAL A 193 2.19 30.98 16.77
C VAL A 193 3.33 31.83 17.33
N ASP A 194 4.24 31.18 18.04
CA ASP A 194 5.51 31.81 18.45
C ASP A 194 6.40 31.95 17.21
N THR A 195 6.61 33.20 16.76
CA THR A 195 7.32 33.51 15.51
C THR A 195 8.74 32.96 15.48
N GLU A 196 9.48 33.04 16.58
CA GLU A 196 10.87 32.55 16.63
C GLU A 196 10.92 31.03 16.56
N LYS A 197 10.13 30.36 17.41
CA LYS A 197 10.06 28.89 17.40
C LYS A 197 9.51 28.36 16.08
N GLY A 198 8.51 29.02 15.51
CA GLY A 198 7.89 28.67 14.25
C GLY A 198 8.87 28.78 13.07
N ARG A 199 9.63 29.88 12.98
CA ARG A 199 10.65 30.08 11.94
C ARG A 199 11.74 29.01 12.00
N ASN A 200 12.20 28.65 13.20
CA ASN A 200 13.20 27.59 13.38
C ASN A 200 12.65 26.24 12.94
N ARG A 201 11.43 25.89 13.37
CA ARG A 201 10.77 24.64 12.97
C ARG A 201 10.56 24.53 11.46
N ILE A 202 10.18 25.62 10.79
CA ILE A 202 10.05 25.61 9.31
C ILE A 202 11.40 25.39 8.63
N LYS A 203 12.47 26.01 9.12
CA LYS A 203 13.83 25.78 8.58
C LYS A 203 14.24 24.32 8.72
N GLU A 204 14.04 23.73 9.90
CA GLU A 204 14.31 22.31 10.14
C GLU A 204 13.51 21.41 9.19
N LEU A 205 12.20 21.66 9.03
CA LEU A 205 11.36 20.91 8.11
C LEU A 205 11.82 21.04 6.66
N GLN A 206 12.23 22.24 6.25
CA GLN A 206 12.75 22.50 4.91
C GLN A 206 14.06 21.73 4.66
N GLU A 207 14.94 21.66 5.65
CA GLU A 207 16.17 20.88 5.59
C GLU A 207 15.91 19.38 5.51
N VAL A 208 15.00 18.86 6.35
CA VAL A 208 14.59 17.45 6.32
C VAL A 208 14.04 17.08 4.95
N LYS A 209 13.09 17.85 4.40
CA LYS A 209 12.54 17.59 3.06
C LYS A 209 13.59 17.66 1.96
N LYS A 210 14.56 18.58 2.06
CA LYS A 210 15.69 18.66 1.11
C LYS A 210 16.59 17.42 1.20
N GLN A 211 16.82 16.89 2.40
CA GLN A 211 17.59 15.65 2.61
C GLN A 211 16.82 14.43 2.08
N GLU A 212 15.51 14.33 2.35
CA GLU A 212 14.66 13.25 1.84
C GLU A 212 14.62 13.25 0.32
N LYS A 213 14.48 14.43 -0.32
CA LYS A 213 14.49 14.56 -1.77
C LYS A 213 15.83 14.09 -2.36
N LYS A 214 16.95 14.53 -1.79
CA LYS A 214 18.30 14.06 -2.20
C LYS A 214 18.45 12.54 -2.05
N LEU A 215 17.91 11.96 -0.99
CA LEU A 215 17.96 10.51 -0.76
C LEU A 215 17.12 9.75 -1.80
N ARG A 216 15.89 10.23 -2.08
CA ARG A 216 15.02 9.66 -3.11
C ARG A 216 15.65 9.75 -4.50
N ASP A 217 16.24 10.89 -4.86
CA ASP A 217 16.92 11.07 -6.15
C ASP A 217 18.12 10.14 -6.30
N LYS A 218 18.90 9.93 -5.22
CA LYS A 218 20.00 8.95 -5.23
C LYS A 218 19.50 7.53 -5.42
N GLN A 219 18.46 7.13 -4.71
CA GLN A 219 17.86 5.80 -4.84
C GLN A 219 17.24 5.56 -6.22
N ALA A 220 16.60 6.59 -6.81
CA ALA A 220 16.06 6.51 -8.17
C ALA A 220 17.19 6.30 -9.19
N LYS A 221 18.25 7.09 -9.12
CA LYS A 221 19.43 6.94 -10.01
C LYS A 221 20.12 5.59 -9.85
N GLU A 222 20.21 5.08 -8.63
CA GLU A 222 20.79 3.76 -8.38
C GLU A 222 19.94 2.64 -8.98
N ARG A 223 18.60 2.73 -8.86
CA ARG A 223 17.68 1.78 -9.51
C ARG A 223 17.78 1.83 -11.03
N GLU A 224 17.80 3.02 -11.62
CA GLU A 224 17.97 3.19 -13.07
C GLU A 224 19.31 2.63 -13.55
N ALA A 225 20.39 2.85 -12.81
CA ALA A 225 21.71 2.30 -13.13
C ALA A 225 21.72 0.76 -13.04
N GLN A 226 21.09 0.18 -12.01
CA GLN A 226 20.96 -1.27 -11.86
C GLN A 226 20.10 -1.89 -12.98
N GLU A 227 19.00 -1.25 -13.37
CA GLU A 227 18.17 -1.70 -14.50
C GLU A 227 18.93 -1.60 -15.84
N ALA A 228 19.67 -0.52 -16.07
CA ALA A 228 20.51 -0.36 -17.25
C ALA A 228 21.62 -1.42 -17.33
N GLN A 229 22.27 -1.73 -16.20
CA GLN A 229 23.27 -2.82 -16.13
C GLN A 229 22.63 -4.18 -16.43
N ARG A 230 21.47 -4.51 -15.84
CA ARG A 230 20.75 -5.75 -16.13
C ARG A 230 20.38 -5.88 -17.61
N LEU A 231 19.88 -4.80 -18.22
CA LEU A 231 19.55 -4.79 -19.65
C LEU A 231 20.78 -4.94 -20.54
N ALA A 232 21.93 -4.36 -20.16
CA ALA A 232 23.19 -4.52 -20.88
C ALA A 232 23.72 -5.96 -20.78
N GLU A 233 23.67 -6.58 -19.60
CA GLU A 233 24.06 -7.97 -19.39
C GLU A 233 23.18 -8.96 -20.17
N GLU A 234 21.85 -8.74 -20.20
CA GLU A 234 20.95 -9.57 -21.02
C GLU A 234 21.24 -9.44 -22.52
N LYS A 235 21.51 -8.22 -23.00
CA LYS A 235 21.89 -8.00 -24.41
C LYS A 235 23.23 -8.66 -24.74
N ALA A 236 24.21 -8.60 -23.84
CA ALA A 236 25.50 -9.25 -24.01
C ALA A 236 25.37 -10.78 -24.04
N LYS A 237 24.57 -11.36 -23.14
CA LYS A 237 24.28 -12.81 -23.14
C LYS A 237 23.59 -13.24 -24.44
N LYS A 238 22.57 -12.51 -24.90
CA LYS A 238 21.89 -12.81 -26.17
C LYS A 238 22.85 -12.74 -27.37
N LYS A 239 23.75 -11.76 -27.43
CA LYS A 239 24.78 -11.68 -28.49
C LYS A 239 25.75 -12.86 -28.42
N ALA A 240 26.25 -13.20 -27.23
CA ALA A 240 27.16 -14.34 -27.05
C ALA A 240 26.49 -15.68 -27.42
N GLU A 241 25.20 -15.85 -27.10
CA GLU A 241 24.43 -17.03 -27.52
C GLU A 241 24.25 -17.10 -29.05
N GLN A 242 23.97 -15.97 -29.71
CA GLN A 242 23.88 -15.90 -31.17
C GLN A 242 25.21 -16.20 -31.85
N GLU A 243 26.32 -15.65 -31.34
CA GLU A 243 27.66 -15.93 -31.86
C GLU A 243 28.03 -17.41 -31.67
N ASN A 244 27.81 -17.97 -30.48
CA ASN A 244 28.05 -19.39 -30.21
C ASN A 244 27.19 -20.32 -31.08
N ALA A 245 25.93 -19.96 -31.34
CA ALA A 245 25.07 -20.70 -32.26
C ALA A 245 25.61 -20.63 -33.70
N SER A 246 26.09 -19.46 -34.14
CA SER A 246 26.67 -19.28 -35.47
C SER A 246 27.99 -20.07 -35.64
N LEU A 247 28.83 -20.12 -34.61
CA LEU A 247 30.08 -20.89 -34.59
C LEU A 247 29.80 -22.39 -34.62
N LYS A 248 28.82 -22.87 -33.84
CA LYS A 248 28.36 -24.27 -33.89
C LYS A 248 27.82 -24.64 -35.27
N TYR A 249 27.07 -23.75 -35.92
CA TYR A 249 26.55 -23.99 -37.26
C TYR A 249 27.68 -24.08 -38.32
N LYS A 250 28.69 -23.21 -38.24
CA LYS A 250 29.88 -23.28 -39.10
C LYS A 250 30.68 -24.57 -38.87
N SER A 251 30.89 -24.95 -37.60
CA SER A 251 31.56 -26.20 -37.21
C SER A 251 30.83 -27.45 -37.73
N LEU A 252 29.50 -27.52 -37.56
CA LEU A 252 28.71 -28.63 -38.06
C LEU A 252 28.77 -28.75 -39.59
N LYS A 253 28.78 -27.63 -40.31
CA LYS A 253 28.91 -27.61 -41.77
C LYS A 253 30.28 -28.09 -42.24
N GLN A 254 31.32 -27.80 -41.47
CA GLN A 254 32.69 -28.24 -41.73
C GLN A 254 32.85 -29.75 -41.47
N ILE A 255 32.30 -30.25 -40.35
CA ILE A 255 32.23 -31.69 -40.04
C ILE A 255 31.43 -32.44 -41.09
N LYS A 256 30.32 -31.87 -41.60
CA LYS A 256 29.53 -32.50 -42.68
C LYS A 256 30.32 -32.63 -43.98
N ARG A 257 31.10 -31.61 -44.36
CA ARG A 257 31.98 -31.69 -45.54
C ARG A 257 33.09 -32.72 -45.37
N GLU A 258 33.68 -32.80 -44.17
CA GLU A 258 34.68 -33.83 -43.87
C GLU A 258 34.06 -35.23 -43.93
N HIS A 259 32.85 -35.42 -43.39
CA HIS A 259 32.14 -36.70 -43.47
C HIS A 259 31.72 -37.08 -44.89
N GLU A 260 31.26 -36.14 -45.71
CA GLU A 260 30.94 -36.38 -47.13
C GLU A 260 32.22 -36.76 -47.91
N SER A 261 33.36 -36.12 -47.63
CA SER A 261 34.64 -36.49 -48.24
C SER A 261 35.20 -37.83 -47.75
N THR A 262 34.83 -38.27 -46.54
CA THR A 262 35.27 -39.55 -45.96
C THR A 262 34.34 -40.69 -46.40
N GLU A 263 33.03 -40.44 -46.56
CA GLU A 263 32.07 -41.41 -47.11
C GLU A 263 32.31 -41.73 -48.60
N GLU A 264 32.85 -40.79 -49.39
CA GLU A 264 33.29 -41.07 -50.76
C GLU A 264 34.51 -42.01 -50.82
N LEU A 265 35.35 -42.01 -49.78
CA LEU A 265 36.50 -42.92 -49.64
C LEU A 265 36.12 -44.29 -49.05
N GLU A 266 35.17 -44.36 -48.12
CA GLU A 266 34.73 -45.62 -47.50
C GLU A 266 33.73 -46.42 -48.35
N ARG A 267 33.01 -45.81 -49.31
CA ARG A 267 32.10 -46.52 -50.23
C ARG A 267 32.77 -47.49 -51.21
N ARG A 268 34.11 -47.48 -51.33
CA ARG A 268 34.85 -48.44 -52.16
C ARG A 268 35.32 -49.70 -51.44
N SER A 269 35.09 -49.84 -50.14
CA SER A 269 35.61 -50.99 -49.40
C SER A 269 34.78 -51.32 -48.17
N ARG A 270 33.60 -51.93 -48.35
CA ARG A 270 33.09 -52.95 -47.40
C ARG A 270 31.78 -53.58 -47.86
N SER A 271 31.86 -54.88 -48.06
CA SER A 271 30.76 -55.84 -48.06
C SER A 271 30.03 -55.80 -46.70
N PRO A 272 28.71 -56.04 -46.64
CA PRO A 272 27.97 -56.02 -45.38
C PRO A 272 28.14 -57.35 -44.65
N PRO A 273 28.48 -57.37 -43.34
CA PRO A 273 28.22 -58.54 -42.53
C PRO A 273 26.77 -58.51 -42.04
N SER A 274 26.14 -59.66 -42.18
CA SER A 274 24.86 -60.06 -41.63
C SER A 274 24.83 -60.09 -40.10
N SER A 275 23.62 -60.29 -39.58
CA SER A 275 23.32 -60.90 -38.27
C SER A 275 23.42 -59.94 -37.08
N GLY A 276 22.37 -59.68 -36.31
CA GLY A 276 21.45 -60.66 -35.74
C GLY A 276 21.88 -60.96 -34.31
N ASN A 277 21.05 -60.53 -33.35
CA ASN A 277 21.16 -60.65 -31.89
C ASN A 277 22.09 -59.66 -31.14
N SER A 278 21.47 -58.68 -30.47
CA SER A 278 21.66 -58.45 -29.02
C SER A 278 20.96 -57.17 -28.51
N SER A 279 19.65 -56.99 -28.78
CA SER A 279 18.90 -55.86 -28.21
C SER A 279 18.99 -55.81 -26.67
N ILE A 280 19.07 -56.97 -26.02
CA ILE A 280 19.23 -57.09 -24.55
C ILE A 280 20.64 -56.70 -24.09
N GLN A 281 21.71 -57.05 -24.81
CA GLN A 281 23.07 -56.65 -24.40
C GLN A 281 23.31 -55.15 -24.65
N GLN A 282 22.73 -54.60 -25.72
CA GLN A 282 22.72 -53.15 -25.95
C GLN A 282 21.94 -52.41 -24.86
N LEU A 283 20.80 -52.94 -24.40
CA LEU A 283 20.05 -52.36 -23.28
C LEU A 283 20.86 -52.42 -21.98
N ARG A 284 21.53 -53.55 -21.72
CA ARG A 284 22.37 -53.75 -20.53
C ARG A 284 23.54 -52.78 -20.51
N HIS A 285 24.21 -52.57 -21.65
CA HIS A 285 25.28 -51.57 -21.75
C HIS A 285 24.78 -50.13 -21.59
N ARG A 286 23.59 -49.79 -22.10
CA ARG A 286 22.98 -48.46 -21.88
C ARG A 286 22.60 -48.24 -20.43
N LEU A 287 22.05 -49.24 -19.75
CA LEU A 287 21.73 -49.18 -18.32
C LEU A 287 22.99 -49.06 -17.46
N GLU A 288 24.03 -49.81 -17.77
CA GLU A 288 25.30 -49.75 -17.05
C GLU A 288 25.99 -48.38 -17.24
N TYR A 289 25.90 -47.82 -18.46
CA TYR A 289 26.36 -46.46 -18.73
C TYR A 289 25.58 -45.40 -17.94
N LEU A 290 24.25 -45.51 -17.90
CA LEU A 290 23.40 -44.60 -17.12
C LEU A 290 23.66 -44.71 -15.62
N MET A 291 23.87 -45.92 -15.09
CA MET A 291 24.25 -46.12 -13.69
C MET A 291 25.60 -45.48 -13.38
N ARG A 292 26.62 -45.65 -14.25
CA ARG A 292 27.93 -45.01 -14.06
C ARG A 292 27.84 -43.48 -14.15
N LEU A 293 26.98 -42.95 -15.03
CA LEU A 293 26.74 -41.51 -15.16
C LEU A 293 26.07 -40.95 -13.90
N MET A 294 25.01 -41.60 -13.42
CA MET A 294 24.30 -41.24 -12.18
C MET A 294 25.23 -41.35 -10.97
N ARG A 295 26.06 -42.38 -10.90
CA ARG A 295 27.03 -42.55 -9.82
C ARG A 295 28.07 -41.42 -9.81
N ARG A 296 28.66 -41.08 -10.97
CA ARG A 296 29.60 -39.95 -11.07
C ARG A 296 28.93 -38.61 -10.76
N PHE A 297 27.66 -38.43 -11.15
CA PHE A 297 26.91 -37.22 -10.85
C PHE A 297 26.61 -37.09 -9.36
N CYS A 298 26.20 -38.18 -8.71
CA CYS A 298 26.00 -38.24 -7.26
C CYS A 298 27.31 -38.05 -6.50
N GLU A 299 28.42 -38.67 -6.92
CA GLU A 299 29.73 -38.51 -6.25
C GLU A 299 30.26 -37.08 -6.36
N LYS A 300 30.11 -36.42 -7.52
CA LYS A 300 30.56 -35.03 -7.69
C LYS A 300 29.66 -34.00 -7.00
N ASN A 301 28.36 -34.27 -6.90
CA ASN A 301 27.38 -33.30 -6.39
C ASN A 301 26.76 -33.73 -5.05
N TYR A 302 27.32 -34.73 -4.38
CA TYR A 302 26.83 -35.22 -3.08
C TYR A 302 26.55 -34.11 -2.06
N PRO A 303 27.43 -33.13 -1.81
CA PRO A 303 27.14 -32.08 -0.85
C PRO A 303 25.94 -31.21 -1.26
N VAL A 304 25.76 -30.94 -2.56
CA VAL A 304 24.62 -30.18 -3.09
C VAL A 304 23.33 -30.98 -2.94
N LEU A 305 23.36 -32.29 -3.23
CA LEU A 305 22.21 -33.17 -3.08
C LEU A 305 21.77 -33.31 -1.61
N VAL A 306 22.72 -33.38 -0.68
CA VAL A 306 22.43 -33.40 0.77
C VAL A 306 21.77 -32.09 1.21
N ILE A 307 22.26 -30.94 0.73
CA ILE A 307 21.65 -29.64 1.04
C ILE A 307 20.22 -29.56 0.49
N ILE A 308 19.99 -30.01 -0.76
CA ILE A 308 18.66 -30.04 -1.36
C ILE A 308 17.72 -30.98 -0.57
N PHE A 309 18.22 -32.13 -0.13
CA PHE A 309 17.44 -33.08 0.66
C PHE A 309 17.05 -32.49 2.02
N ILE A 310 17.99 -31.88 2.75
CA ILE A 310 17.73 -31.19 4.02
C ILE A 310 16.74 -30.03 3.79
N ALA A 311 16.92 -29.24 2.74
CA ALA A 311 16.01 -28.16 2.38
C ALA A 311 14.59 -28.68 2.08
N SER A 312 14.46 -29.83 1.41
CA SER A 312 13.15 -30.45 1.15
C SER A 312 12.47 -30.91 2.44
N LEU A 313 13.21 -31.45 3.41
CA LEU A 313 12.67 -31.88 4.70
C LEU A 313 12.22 -30.68 5.54
N ILE A 314 13.00 -29.59 5.53
CA ILE A 314 12.62 -28.33 6.20
C ILE A 314 11.37 -27.74 5.54
N ALA A 315 11.34 -27.68 4.21
CA ALA A 315 10.19 -27.18 3.46
C ALA A 315 8.93 -28.02 3.74
N GLN A 316 9.05 -29.35 3.75
CA GLN A 316 7.94 -30.25 4.05
C GLN A 316 7.43 -30.07 5.49
N ARG A 317 8.34 -29.89 6.46
CA ARG A 317 7.97 -29.60 7.86
C ARG A 317 7.24 -28.26 7.96
N PHE A 318 7.72 -27.21 7.28
CA PHE A 318 7.11 -25.87 7.27
C PHE A 318 5.73 -25.83 6.61
N ILE A 319 5.55 -26.56 5.50
CA ILE A 319 4.27 -26.68 4.80
C ILE A 319 3.24 -27.39 5.70
N ARG A 320 3.67 -28.42 6.43
CA ARG A 320 2.79 -29.20 7.31
C ARG A 320 2.39 -28.45 8.60
N THR A 321 3.28 -27.66 9.20
CA THR A 321 2.94 -26.84 10.40
C THR A 321 2.09 -25.61 10.08
N ARG A 322 2.22 -24.98 8.91
CA ARG A 322 1.44 -23.79 8.57
C ARG A 322 0.13 -24.05 7.79
N ARG A 323 -0.25 -25.33 7.55
CA ARG A 323 -1.43 -25.72 6.72
C ARG A 323 -1.57 -24.84 5.45
N ILE A 324 -0.45 -24.57 4.79
CA ILE A 324 -0.47 -23.76 3.57
C ILE A 324 -0.84 -24.70 2.43
N ASN A 325 -2.00 -24.47 1.80
CA ASN A 325 -2.40 -25.15 0.56
C ASN A 325 -1.54 -24.65 -0.61
N VAL A 326 -0.28 -25.11 -0.68
CA VAL A 326 0.66 -24.77 -1.76
C VAL A 326 0.09 -25.16 -3.13
N PHE A 327 -0.73 -26.21 -3.17
CA PHE A 327 -1.42 -26.66 -4.38
C PHE A 327 -2.41 -25.62 -4.93
N GLN A 328 -3.16 -24.92 -4.06
CA GLN A 328 -4.06 -23.83 -4.49
C GLN A 328 -3.27 -22.64 -5.02
N LYS A 329 -2.16 -22.27 -4.37
CA LYS A 329 -1.30 -21.17 -4.87
C LYS A 329 -0.63 -21.48 -6.20
N LEU A 330 -0.20 -22.73 -6.41
CA LEU A 330 0.31 -23.19 -7.71
C LEU A 330 -0.79 -23.14 -8.77
N GLN A 331 -1.99 -23.63 -8.45
CA GLN A 331 -3.13 -23.58 -9.35
C GLN A 331 -3.51 -22.14 -9.74
N ASP A 332 -3.51 -21.20 -8.78
CA ASP A 332 -3.76 -19.79 -9.04
C ASP A 332 -2.66 -19.13 -9.89
N THR A 333 -1.40 -19.53 -9.68
CA THR A 333 -0.26 -19.04 -10.47
C THR A 333 -0.34 -19.54 -11.91
N PHE A 334 -0.68 -20.82 -12.11
CA PHE A 334 -0.96 -21.35 -13.44
C PHE A 334 -2.16 -20.65 -14.08
N ARG A 335 -3.24 -20.39 -13.33
CA ARG A 335 -4.42 -19.66 -13.83
C ARG A 335 -4.09 -18.23 -14.26
N MET A 336 -3.25 -17.52 -13.52
CA MET A 336 -2.76 -16.19 -13.93
C MET A 336 -1.85 -16.25 -15.14
N ALA A 337 -0.93 -17.21 -15.20
CA ALA A 337 -0.04 -17.39 -16.35
C ALA A 337 -0.84 -17.68 -17.63
N PHE A 338 -1.85 -18.55 -17.57
CA PHE A 338 -2.73 -18.84 -18.70
C PHE A 338 -3.66 -17.68 -19.07
N LYS A 339 -4.04 -16.82 -18.12
CA LYS A 339 -4.85 -15.62 -18.38
C LYS A 339 -4.07 -14.54 -19.15
N ILE A 340 -2.73 -14.55 -19.07
CA ILE A 340 -1.84 -13.65 -19.81
C ILE A 340 -1.56 -14.17 -21.22
N THR A 341 -1.69 -15.48 -21.47
CA THR A 341 -1.45 -16.06 -22.82
C THR A 341 -2.66 -15.93 -23.76
N TYR A 342 -3.82 -15.52 -23.25
CA TYR A 342 -5.07 -15.37 -24.02
C TYR A 342 -5.53 -13.91 -24.19
N LEU A 343 -4.69 -12.94 -23.78
CA LEU A 343 -4.75 -11.53 -24.16
C LEU A 343 -3.57 -11.24 -25.08
#